data_AF-A0A1V5NQ17-F1
#
_entry.id   AF-A0A1V5NQ17-F1
#
_cell.length_a   1.000
_cell.length_b   1.000
_cell.length_c   1.000
_cell.angle_alpha   90.00
_cell.angle_beta   90.00
_cell.angle_gamma   90.00
#
_symmetry.space_group_name_H-M   'P 1'
#
loop_
_entity.id
_entity.type
_entity.pdbx_description
1 polymer ?
#
loop_
_entity_poly.entity_id
_entity_poly.type
_entity_poly.pdbx_seq_one_letter_code
_entity_poly.pdbx_strand_id
1 'polypeptide(L)'
;MRFCKKMDNALVEKINARKPKTMRELEELWYEGYLESRSRHYHESRYHFLNLHSFFNGNHTVELRGFNSELHAGKIRSYIVLALAINHQALTQKSASARKPQVENEKFAMRTYLNRIGFIGEEFKNCREHLCKHLEGSAAWRFRAA
;
A
#
# COMPACT_ATOMS: atom_id res chain seq x y z
N MET A 1 -13.32 10.00 8.66
CA MET A 1 -12.87 9.29 7.44
C MET A 1 -13.80 8.12 7.18
N ARG A 2 -14.73 8.22 6.21
CA ARG A 2 -15.78 7.21 5.97
C ARG A 2 -15.43 6.17 4.88
N PHE A 3 -14.41 6.41 4.06
CA PHE A 3 -14.20 5.65 2.82
C PHE A 3 -12.84 4.93 2.68
N CYS A 4 -11.78 5.40 3.35
CA CYS A 4 -10.49 4.71 3.40
C CYS A 4 -9.79 5.01 4.73
N LYS A 5 -9.74 4.02 5.61
CA LYS A 5 -9.00 4.05 6.86
C LYS A 5 -7.51 3.81 6.55
N LYS A 6 -6.64 4.21 7.47
CA LYS A 6 -5.23 3.81 7.44
C LYS A 6 -5.10 2.28 7.42
N MET A 7 -3.92 1.79 7.04
CA MET A 7 -3.61 0.37 7.06
C MET A 7 -4.01 -0.25 8.40
N ASP A 8 -4.67 -1.41 8.35
CA ASP A 8 -5.09 -2.13 9.54
C ASP A 8 -3.85 -2.72 10.25
N ASN A 9 -3.35 -1.99 11.26
CA ASN A 9 -2.21 -2.45 12.04
C ASN A 9 -2.50 -3.76 12.77
N ALA A 10 -3.73 -3.97 13.22
CA ALA A 10 -4.11 -5.19 13.94
C ALA A 10 -4.02 -6.41 13.00
N LEU A 11 -4.45 -6.27 11.75
CA LEU A 11 -4.27 -7.30 10.73
C LEU A 11 -2.80 -7.62 10.51
N VAL A 12 -1.93 -6.61 10.35
CA VAL A 12 -0.49 -6.81 10.13
C VAL A 12 0.16 -7.51 11.33
N GLU A 13 -0.18 -7.11 12.55
CA GLU A 13 0.30 -7.74 13.78
C GLU A 13 -0.12 -9.21 13.87
N LYS A 14 -1.39 -9.51 13.59
CA LYS A 14 -1.94 -10.87 13.58
C LYS A 14 -1.28 -11.76 12.52
N ILE A 15 -1.10 -11.25 11.30
CA ILE A 15 -0.42 -11.99 10.23
C ILE A 15 1.03 -12.31 10.64
N ASN A 16 1.75 -11.34 11.21
CA ASN A 16 3.13 -11.55 11.66
C ASN A 16 3.23 -12.54 12.83
N ALA A 17 2.24 -12.52 13.74
CA ALA A 17 2.18 -13.43 14.88
C ALA A 17 1.80 -14.86 14.47
N ARG A 18 0.71 -15.04 13.74
CA ARG A 18 0.17 -16.36 13.38
C ARG A 18 0.89 -17.00 12.18
N LYS A 19 1.43 -16.20 11.25
CA LYS A 19 2.12 -16.65 10.03
C LYS A 19 1.29 -17.67 9.23
N PRO A 20 0.08 -17.28 8.76
CA PRO A 20 -0.84 -18.20 8.09
C PRO A 20 -0.16 -18.90 6.91
N LYS A 21 -0.42 -20.20 6.77
CA LYS A 21 0.15 -21.06 5.71
C LYS A 21 -0.84 -21.38 4.61
N THR A 22 -2.12 -21.14 4.86
CA THR A 22 -3.20 -21.40 3.91
C THR A 22 -3.99 -20.13 3.60
N MET A 23 -4.58 -20.09 2.41
CA MET A 23 -5.46 -18.98 2.02
C MET A 23 -6.70 -18.89 2.93
N ARG A 24 -7.18 -20.03 3.44
CA ARG A 24 -8.29 -20.08 4.39
C ARG A 24 -7.94 -19.40 5.72
N GLU A 25 -6.77 -19.69 6.28
CA GLU A 25 -6.31 -19.03 7.51
C GLU A 25 -6.15 -17.52 7.30
N LEU A 26 -5.66 -17.10 6.13
CA LEU A 26 -5.55 -15.69 5.79
C LEU A 26 -6.93 -15.03 5.66
N GLU A 27 -7.91 -15.71 5.07
CA GLU A 27 -9.31 -15.26 4.99
C GLU A 27 -9.92 -15.11 6.40
N GLU A 28 -9.74 -16.11 7.26
CA GLU A 28 -10.24 -16.08 8.63
C GLU A 28 -9.62 -14.91 9.42
N LEU A 29 -8.34 -14.63 9.23
CA LEU A 29 -7.66 -13.46 9.81
C LEU A 29 -8.19 -12.13 9.27
N TRP A 30 -8.48 -12.05 7.97
CA TRP A 30 -9.01 -10.83 7.33
C TRP A 30 -10.40 -10.45 7.86
N TYR A 31 -11.27 -11.44 8.10
CA TYR A 31 -12.62 -11.22 8.62
C TYR A 31 -12.70 -11.26 10.16
N GLU A 32 -11.60 -11.49 10.86
CA GLU A 32 -11.60 -11.57 12.32
C GLU A 32 -11.99 -10.22 12.95
N GLY A 33 -13.06 -10.23 13.76
CA GLY A 33 -13.61 -9.02 14.39
C GLY A 33 -14.78 -8.39 13.63
N TYR A 34 -15.15 -8.94 12.46
CA TYR A 34 -16.38 -8.59 11.76
C TYR A 34 -17.47 -9.61 12.08
N LEU A 35 -18.68 -9.10 12.38
CA LEU A 35 -19.86 -9.93 12.69
C LEU A 35 -20.74 -10.18 11.46
N GLU A 36 -20.52 -9.44 10.38
CA GLU A 36 -21.32 -9.51 9.17
C GLU A 36 -21.02 -10.77 8.34
N SER A 37 -21.97 -11.15 7.47
CA SER A 37 -21.74 -12.24 6.53
C SER A 37 -20.64 -11.88 5.51
N ARG A 38 -19.67 -12.78 5.35
CA ARG A 38 -18.58 -12.67 4.37
C ARG A 38 -19.07 -12.60 2.91
N SER A 39 -20.25 -13.15 2.63
CA SER A 39 -20.86 -13.13 1.29
C SER A 39 -21.41 -11.75 0.90
N ARG A 40 -21.53 -10.81 1.84
CA ARG A 40 -22.09 -9.49 1.57
C ARG A 40 -21.18 -8.71 0.63
N HIS A 41 -21.76 -8.15 -0.44
CA HIS A 41 -21.00 -7.32 -1.39
C HIS A 41 -20.41 -6.07 -0.73
N TYR A 42 -21.21 -5.33 0.05
CA TYR A 42 -20.75 -4.18 0.84
C TYR A 42 -20.44 -4.60 2.27
N HIS A 43 -19.23 -5.11 2.48
CA HIS A 43 -18.73 -5.54 3.79
C HIS A 43 -17.84 -4.47 4.44
N GLU A 44 -17.89 -4.34 5.77
CA GLU A 44 -17.14 -3.31 6.50
C GLU A 44 -15.62 -3.43 6.42
N SER A 45 -15.08 -4.64 6.21
CA SER A 45 -13.62 -4.87 6.04
C SER A 45 -13.02 -4.17 4.82
N ARG A 46 -13.85 -3.72 3.87
CA ARG A 46 -13.40 -3.16 2.60
C ARG A 46 -12.73 -1.79 2.72
N TYR A 47 -12.91 -1.06 3.81
CA TYR A 47 -12.61 0.37 3.89
C TYR A 47 -11.21 0.68 4.46
N HIS A 48 -10.19 -0.02 3.98
CA HIS A 48 -8.77 0.19 4.28
C HIS A 48 -7.97 0.40 2.99
N PHE A 49 -6.72 0.87 3.11
CA PHE A 49 -5.83 1.05 1.96
C PHE A 49 -5.71 -0.21 1.10
N LEU A 50 -5.54 -1.37 1.73
CA LEU A 50 -5.59 -2.69 1.09
C LEU A 50 -6.97 -3.29 1.35
N ASN A 51 -7.65 -3.75 0.31
CA ASN A 51 -8.91 -4.47 0.41
C ASN A 51 -8.78 -5.86 -0.23
N LEU A 52 -8.95 -6.90 0.60
CA LEU A 52 -8.93 -8.31 0.18
C LEU A 52 -10.33 -8.93 0.08
N HIS A 53 -11.40 -8.18 0.35
CA HIS A 53 -12.76 -8.68 0.25
C HIS A 53 -13.10 -9.19 -1.15
N SER A 54 -12.74 -8.43 -2.18
CA SER A 54 -12.95 -8.82 -3.58
C SER A 54 -12.19 -10.11 -3.93
N PHE A 55 -11.00 -10.29 -3.34
CA PHE A 55 -10.21 -11.49 -3.52
C PHE A 55 -10.94 -12.73 -2.96
N PHE A 56 -11.48 -12.64 -1.74
CA PHE A 56 -12.15 -13.77 -1.08
C PHE A 56 -13.59 -14.00 -1.55
N ASN A 57 -14.24 -13.02 -2.18
CA ASN A 57 -15.62 -13.13 -2.67
C ASN A 57 -15.68 -13.43 -4.18
N GLY A 58 -14.72 -14.21 -4.70
CA GLY A 58 -14.77 -14.82 -6.03
C GLY A 58 -14.18 -14.02 -7.19
N ASN A 59 -13.87 -12.73 -7.03
CA ASN A 59 -13.25 -11.96 -8.11
C ASN A 59 -11.73 -12.18 -8.20
N HIS A 60 -11.10 -12.67 -7.13
CA HIS A 60 -9.66 -12.91 -7.06
C HIS A 60 -8.78 -11.68 -7.37
N THR A 61 -9.30 -10.48 -7.08
CA THR A 61 -8.60 -9.21 -7.26
C THR A 61 -8.20 -8.56 -5.94
N VAL A 62 -6.99 -7.99 -5.92
CA VAL A 62 -6.50 -7.15 -4.81
C VAL A 62 -6.80 -5.70 -5.14
N GLU A 63 -7.49 -5.00 -4.24
CA GLU A 63 -7.86 -3.60 -4.43
C GLU A 63 -7.00 -2.67 -3.56
N LEU A 64 -6.38 -1.67 -4.19
CA LEU A 64 -5.70 -0.56 -3.51
C LEU A 64 -6.62 0.67 -3.51
N ARG A 65 -7.09 1.08 -2.33
CA ARG A 65 -8.13 2.12 -2.17
C ARG A 65 -7.59 3.47 -1.71
N GLY A 66 -6.28 3.64 -1.64
CA GLY A 66 -5.62 4.85 -1.14
C GLY A 66 -5.49 6.00 -2.12
N PHE A 67 -6.17 5.95 -3.27
CA PHE A 67 -6.06 6.95 -4.33
C PHE A 67 -7.31 7.85 -4.35
N ASN A 68 -7.10 9.16 -4.38
CA ASN A 68 -8.17 10.11 -4.60
C ASN A 68 -8.59 10.07 -6.08
N SER A 69 -9.88 10.28 -6.35
CA SER A 69 -10.38 10.51 -7.70
C SER A 69 -9.72 11.76 -8.28
N GLU A 70 -9.23 11.66 -9.51
CA GLU A 70 -8.41 12.68 -10.15
C GLU A 70 -8.55 12.58 -11.67
N LEU A 71 -8.48 13.71 -12.37
CA LEU A 71 -8.53 13.81 -13.84
C LEU A 71 -7.17 14.20 -14.43
N HIS A 72 -6.23 14.68 -13.61
CA HIS A 72 -4.88 15.01 -14.04
C HIS A 72 -4.10 13.75 -14.49
N ALA A 73 -3.83 13.64 -15.79
CA ALA A 73 -3.18 12.47 -16.41
C ALA A 73 -1.88 12.04 -15.71
N GLY A 74 -1.03 12.98 -15.32
CA GLY A 74 0.22 12.67 -14.59
C GLY A 74 0.01 12.00 -13.23
N LYS A 75 -1.05 12.39 -12.50
CA LYS A 75 -1.38 11.79 -11.19
C LYS A 75 -1.98 10.41 -11.37
N ILE A 76 -2.90 10.25 -12.32
CA ILE A 76 -3.50 8.95 -12.69
C ILE A 76 -2.38 7.96 -13.05
N ARG A 77 -1.47 8.38 -13.94
CA ARG A 77 -0.30 7.59 -14.33
C ARG A 77 0.54 7.20 -13.11
N SER A 78 0.81 8.16 -12.22
CA SER A 78 1.58 7.91 -11.00
C SER A 78 0.95 6.83 -10.12
N TYR A 79 -0.38 6.85 -9.96
CA TYR A 79 -1.12 5.87 -9.17
C TYR A 79 -1.09 4.48 -9.79
N ILE A 80 -1.34 4.38 -11.09
CA ILE A 80 -1.31 3.11 -11.82
C ILE A 80 0.09 2.49 -11.76
N VAL A 81 1.13 3.26 -12.09
CA VAL A 81 2.52 2.77 -12.10
C VAL A 81 2.96 2.37 -10.69
N LEU A 82 2.57 3.13 -9.65
CA LEU A 82 2.86 2.75 -8.27
C LEU A 82 2.19 1.43 -7.88
N ALA A 83 0.90 1.25 -8.24
CA ALA A 83 0.18 0.01 -7.96
C ALA A 83 0.84 -1.19 -8.65
N LEU A 84 1.23 -1.05 -9.92
CA LEU A 84 1.93 -2.09 -10.68
C LEU A 84 3.30 -2.42 -10.05
N ALA A 85 4.07 -1.42 -9.66
CA ALA A 85 5.38 -1.62 -9.04
C ALA A 85 5.28 -2.28 -7.66
N ILE A 86 4.29 -1.91 -6.85
CA ILE A 86 4.02 -2.55 -5.55
C ILE A 86 3.63 -4.02 -5.76
N ASN A 87 2.77 -4.32 -6.73
CA ASN A 87 2.38 -5.69 -7.06
C ASN A 87 3.59 -6.51 -7.52
N HIS A 88 4.43 -5.95 -8.40
CA HIS A 88 5.66 -6.61 -8.83
C HIS A 88 6.61 -6.87 -7.65
N GLN A 89 6.79 -5.90 -6.75
CA GLN A 89 7.57 -6.08 -5.52
C GLN A 89 7.01 -7.19 -4.63
N ALA A 90 5.69 -7.26 -4.46
CA ALA A 90 5.06 -8.29 -3.65
C ALA A 90 5.30 -9.71 -4.20
N LEU A 91 5.34 -9.87 -5.53
CA LEU A 91 5.59 -11.15 -6.20
C LEU A 91 7.07 -11.56 -6.21
N THR A 92 7.99 -10.59 -6.21
CA THR A 92 9.42 -10.86 -6.42
C THR A 92 10.25 -10.80 -5.14
N GLN A 93 9.80 -10.09 -4.11
CA GLN A 93 10.59 -9.96 -2.89
C GLN A 93 10.57 -11.26 -2.07
N LYS A 94 11.71 -11.57 -1.46
CA LYS A 94 11.86 -12.76 -0.60
C LYS A 94 11.18 -12.63 0.76
N SER A 95 11.06 -11.41 1.27
CA SER A 95 10.49 -11.13 2.59
C SER A 95 9.96 -9.70 2.68
N ALA A 96 9.04 -9.48 3.62
CA ALA A 96 8.49 -8.18 3.99
C ALA A 96 8.81 -7.87 5.46
N SER A 97 8.99 -6.59 5.79
CA SER A 97 9.10 -6.13 7.18
C SER A 97 8.07 -5.05 7.45
N ALA A 98 7.36 -5.15 8.58
CA ALA A 98 6.43 -4.12 9.04
C ALA A 98 7.12 -2.97 9.78
N ARG A 99 8.45 -3.05 10.00
CA ARG A 99 9.21 -1.99 10.66
C ARG A 99 9.16 -0.72 9.81
N LYS A 100 8.68 0.37 10.39
CA LYS A 100 8.64 1.69 9.73
C LYS A 100 10.08 2.15 9.43
N PRO A 101 10.46 2.30 8.14
CA PRO A 101 11.78 2.78 7.79
C PRO A 101 11.81 4.32 7.80
N GLN A 102 12.93 4.89 8.26
CA GLN A 102 13.35 6.28 8.04
C GLN A 102 12.25 7.33 8.26
N VAL A 103 11.87 7.56 9.52
CA VAL A 103 10.81 8.49 9.89
C VAL A 103 11.27 9.95 9.94
N GLU A 104 12.57 10.21 9.83
CA GLU A 104 13.15 11.54 10.03
C GLU A 104 12.93 12.48 8.82
N ASN A 105 12.76 11.90 7.63
CA ASN A 105 12.55 12.64 6.39
C ASN A 105 11.72 11.80 5.41
N GLU A 106 10.43 12.11 5.34
CA GLU A 106 9.45 11.37 4.53
C GLU A 106 9.79 11.43 3.03
N LYS A 107 10.21 12.59 2.53
CA LYS A 107 10.54 12.78 1.11
C LYS A 107 11.77 11.99 0.69
N PHE A 108 12.80 11.92 1.54
CA PHE A 108 13.97 11.08 1.32
C PHE A 108 13.60 9.59 1.34
N ALA A 109 12.82 9.16 2.34
CA ALA A 109 12.37 7.79 2.48
C ALA A 109 11.55 7.34 1.26
N MET A 110 10.60 8.16 0.80
CA MET A 110 9.83 7.88 -0.41
C MET A 110 10.71 7.82 -1.64
N ARG A 111 11.61 8.80 -1.86
CA ARG A 111 12.49 8.79 -3.03
C ARG A 111 13.36 7.53 -3.11
N THR A 112 13.96 7.12 -1.99
CA THR A 112 14.78 5.91 -1.94
C THR A 112 13.95 4.65 -2.16
N TYR A 113 12.72 4.60 -1.62
CA TYR A 113 11.78 3.52 -1.87
C TYR A 113 11.39 3.42 -3.35
N LEU A 114 11.02 4.54 -3.99
CA LEU A 114 10.63 4.60 -5.39
C LEU A 114 11.76 4.09 -6.31
N ASN A 115 13.01 4.48 -6.04
CA ASN A 115 14.17 3.95 -6.75
C ASN A 115 14.28 2.43 -6.62
N ARG A 116 14.10 1.90 -5.39
CA ARG A 116 14.18 0.46 -5.12
C ARG A 116 13.12 -0.36 -5.88
N ILE A 117 11.94 0.23 -6.14
CA ILE A 117 10.86 -0.43 -6.89
C ILE A 117 10.85 -0.06 -8.39
N GLY A 118 11.92 0.53 -8.90
CA GLY A 118 12.14 0.69 -10.35
C GLY A 118 11.75 2.05 -10.93
N PHE A 119 11.45 3.08 -10.14
CA PHE A 119 11.17 4.43 -10.66
C PHE A 119 12.48 5.16 -11.00
N ILE A 120 13.26 4.64 -11.94
CA ILE A 120 14.60 5.13 -12.32
C ILE A 120 14.54 5.65 -13.76
N GLY A 121 15.15 6.81 -14.04
CA GLY A 121 15.16 7.42 -15.38
C GLY A 121 14.16 8.57 -15.55
N GLU A 122 14.21 9.23 -16.70
CA GLU A 122 13.39 10.40 -17.03
C GLU A 122 11.91 10.04 -17.21
N GLU A 123 11.61 8.84 -17.68
CA GLU A 123 10.25 8.34 -17.90
C GLU A 123 9.43 8.29 -16.61
N PHE A 124 10.06 8.15 -15.44
CA PHE A 124 9.40 8.17 -14.13
C PHE A 124 9.52 9.51 -13.40
N LYS A 125 10.13 10.54 -13.99
CA LYS A 125 10.33 11.85 -13.35
C LYS A 125 9.03 12.46 -12.86
N ASN A 126 8.02 12.51 -13.73
CA ASN A 126 6.70 13.03 -13.38
C ASN A 126 6.04 12.20 -12.26
N CYS A 127 6.21 10.87 -12.27
CA CYS A 127 5.66 10.03 -11.20
C CYS A 127 6.32 10.31 -9.85
N ARG A 128 7.65 10.39 -9.81
CA ARG A 128 8.40 10.73 -8.59
C ARG A 128 7.98 12.11 -8.07
N GLU A 129 7.79 13.08 -8.95
CA GLU A 129 7.34 14.42 -8.58
C GLU A 129 5.97 14.37 -7.90
N HIS A 130 4.96 13.76 -8.53
CA HIS A 130 3.61 13.68 -7.96
C HIS A 130 3.57 12.90 -6.64
N LEU A 131 4.31 11.80 -6.53
CA LEU A 131 4.33 10.95 -5.32
C LEU A 131 5.09 11.59 -4.15
N CYS A 132 6.07 12.46 -4.43
CA CYS A 132 6.86 13.14 -3.39
C CYS A 132 6.40 14.59 -3.12
N LYS A 133 5.41 15.11 -3.86
CA LYS A 133 5.01 16.54 -3.82
C LYS A 133 4.57 16.99 -2.44
N HIS A 134 3.84 16.14 -1.72
CA HIS A 134 3.23 16.46 -0.43
C HIS A 134 4.00 15.90 0.77
N LEU A 135 5.23 15.42 0.56
CA LEU A 135 6.08 14.88 1.62
C LEU A 135 7.06 15.94 2.13
N GLU A 136 7.26 15.97 3.44
CA GLU A 136 8.16 16.91 4.09
C GLU A 136 9.63 16.50 3.96
N GLY A 137 10.52 17.50 4.04
CA GLY A 137 11.96 17.30 4.05
C GLY A 137 12.64 17.36 2.68
N SER A 138 13.88 16.88 2.62
CA SER A 138 14.73 16.91 1.43
C SER A 138 14.72 15.56 0.70
N ALA A 139 14.62 15.57 -0.62
CA ALA A 139 14.77 14.35 -1.41
C ALA A 139 16.23 13.85 -1.51
N ALA A 140 17.20 14.73 -1.24
CA ALA A 140 18.63 14.45 -1.43
C ALA A 140 19.31 13.99 -0.13
N TRP A 141 18.92 14.55 1.01
CA TRP A 141 19.61 14.36 2.29
C TRP A 141 18.69 13.74 3.33
N ARG A 142 19.13 12.66 3.97
CA ARG A 142 18.35 12.01 5.05
C ARG A 142 18.24 12.89 6.28
N PHE A 143 19.37 13.43 6.73
CA PHE A 143 19.47 14.35 7.85
C PHE A 143 19.81 15.75 7.30
N ARG A 144 19.31 16.82 7.92
CA ARG A 144 19.89 18.14 7.64
C ARG A 144 21.32 18.13 8.17
N ALA A 145 22.28 18.58 7.37
CA ALA A 145 23.56 19.00 7.94
C ALA A 145 23.25 20.17 8.89
N ALA A 146 23.78 20.10 10.11
CA ALA A 146 23.77 21.21 11.05
C ALA A 146 24.60 22.38 10.50
#